data_AF-A0A372MI02-F1
#
_entry.id   AF-A0A372MI02-F1
#
_cell.length_a   1.000
_cell.length_b   1.000
_cell.length_c   1.000
_cell.angle_alpha   90.00
_cell.angle_beta   90.00
_cell.angle_gamma   90.00
#
_symmetry.space_group_name_H-M   'P 1'
#
loop_
_entity.id
_entity.type
_entity.pdbx_description
1 polymer ?
#
loop_
_entity_poly.entity_id
_entity_poly.type
_entity_poly.pdbx_seq_one_letter_code
_entity_poly.pdbx_strand_id
1 'polypeptide(L)'
;MSIALVWLPRYTWPMKHRWKTLLGDTLILIACILALVVITKQTASGGSGYVQIQSSEATYRYSLNVDREVTVQGPLGETHVVIEDGHAHIEDSPCPTKSCTFQKPISSARSWIACLPNQVLLTVVGSDSENQEVDDVAN
;
A
#
# COMPACT_ATOMS: atom_id res chain seq x y z
N MET A 1 -58.67 -29.16 36.89
CA MET A 1 -58.75 -28.84 35.45
C MET A 1 -58.15 -27.44 35.26
N SER A 2 -57.20 -27.34 34.34
CA SER A 2 -56.03 -26.45 34.34
C SER A 2 -56.29 -24.94 34.35
N ILE A 3 -55.48 -24.22 35.13
CA ILE A 3 -55.40 -22.75 35.22
C ILE A 3 -54.11 -22.29 34.54
N ALA A 4 -54.18 -21.08 33.96
CA ALA A 4 -53.08 -20.18 33.56
C ALA A 4 -52.46 -20.36 32.16
N LEU A 5 -53.15 -19.76 31.19
CA LEU A 5 -52.60 -19.20 29.95
C LEU A 5 -52.30 -17.71 30.19
N VAL A 6 -51.16 -17.35 30.77
CA VAL A 6 -50.68 -15.96 30.95
C VAL A 6 -49.16 -16.13 31.16
N TRP A 7 -48.18 -15.57 30.45
CA TRP A 7 -48.05 -14.33 29.70
C TRP A 7 -46.68 -14.40 28.99
N LEU A 8 -46.58 -14.10 27.69
CA LEU A 8 -45.28 -13.80 27.06
C LEU A 8 -44.99 -12.31 27.29
N PRO A 9 -43.91 -11.92 28.00
CA PRO A 9 -43.54 -10.52 28.06
C PRO A 9 -43.05 -10.09 26.67
N ARG A 10 -43.89 -9.32 25.98
CA ARG A 10 -43.54 -8.61 24.76
C ARG A 10 -42.51 -7.55 25.11
N TYR A 11 -41.24 -7.89 24.94
CA TYR A 11 -40.14 -6.93 25.03
C TYR A 11 -40.17 -6.01 23.81
N THR A 12 -41.04 -5.00 23.89
CA THR A 12 -41.04 -3.88 22.94
C THR A 12 -40.17 -2.80 23.53
N TRP A 13 -38.92 -2.72 23.05
CA TRP A 13 -38.05 -1.58 23.35
C TRP A 13 -38.71 -0.31 22.84
N PRO A 14 -39.01 0.67 23.69
CA PRO A 14 -39.37 1.99 23.21
C PRO A 14 -38.06 2.72 22.87
N MET A 15 -37.76 2.86 21.56
CA MET A 15 -36.76 3.83 21.11
C MET A 15 -37.30 5.25 21.34
N LYS A 16 -37.20 5.74 22.59
CA LYS A 16 -37.44 7.14 22.91
C LYS A 16 -36.23 7.94 22.41
N HIS A 17 -36.28 8.30 21.13
CA HIS A 17 -35.32 9.21 20.49
C HIS A 17 -35.17 10.46 21.37
N ARG A 18 -33.97 10.64 21.92
CA ARG A 18 -33.57 11.77 22.75
C ARG A 18 -32.61 12.57 21.90
N TRP A 19 -33.10 13.64 21.29
CA TRP A 19 -32.54 14.26 20.08
C TRP A 19 -31.19 14.95 20.34
N LYS A 20 -30.82 15.08 21.63
CA LYS A 20 -29.52 15.58 22.11
C LYS A 20 -28.42 14.52 22.16
N THR A 21 -28.73 13.21 22.16
CA THR A 21 -27.70 12.15 22.13
C THR A 21 -27.27 11.79 20.71
N LEU A 22 -28.04 12.18 19.68
CA LEU A 22 -27.70 11.96 18.27
C LEU A 22 -26.46 12.74 17.82
N LEU A 23 -26.30 13.99 18.25
CA LEU A 23 -25.13 14.81 17.88
C LEU A 23 -23.83 14.31 18.50
N GLY A 24 -23.90 13.76 19.72
CA GLY A 24 -22.75 13.15 20.38
C GLY A 24 -22.37 11.83 19.72
N ASP A 25 -23.37 10.99 19.40
CA ASP A 25 -23.15 9.70 18.76
C ASP A 25 -22.60 9.87 17.32
N THR A 26 -23.09 10.85 16.56
CA THR A 26 -22.54 11.16 15.23
C THR A 26 -21.11 11.70 15.30
N LEU A 27 -20.78 12.54 16.29
CA LEU A 27 -19.40 13.01 16.49
C LEU A 27 -18.45 11.87 16.84
N ILE A 28 -18.88 10.94 17.71
CA ILE A 28 -18.08 9.75 18.08
C ILE A 28 -17.88 8.85 16.86
N LEU A 29 -18.93 8.61 16.06
CA LEU A 29 -18.82 7.84 14.82
C LEU A 29 -17.85 8.47 13.81
N ILE A 30 -17.94 9.79 13.59
CA ILE A 30 -17.03 10.50 12.68
C ILE A 30 -15.58 10.43 13.18
N ALA A 31 -15.36 10.61 14.49
CA ALA A 31 -14.03 10.50 15.08
C ALA A 31 -13.45 9.08 14.95
N CYS A 32 -14.26 8.04 15.15
CA CYS A 32 -13.85 6.65 14.94
C CYS A 32 -13.50 6.36 13.47
N ILE A 33 -14.29 6.85 12.51
CA ILE A 33 -14.02 6.69 11.08
C ILE A 33 -12.71 7.40 10.70
N LEU A 34 -12.51 8.64 11.15
CA LEU A 34 -11.27 9.38 10.91
C LEU A 34 -10.05 8.67 11.54
N ALA A 35 -10.17 8.18 12.78
CA ALA A 35 -9.11 7.42 13.42
C ALA A 35 -8.77 6.14 12.63
N LEU A 36 -9.78 5.44 12.12
CA LEU A 36 -9.60 4.24 11.30
C LEU A 36 -8.88 4.56 9.97
N VAL A 37 -9.19 5.69 9.34
CA VAL A 37 -8.51 6.17 8.13
C VAL A 37 -7.04 6.53 8.42
N VAL A 38 -6.76 7.18 9.55
CA VAL A 38 -5.38 7.54 9.94
C VAL A 38 -4.54 6.31 10.28
N ILE A 39 -5.11 5.35 11.04
CA ILE A 39 -4.42 4.11 11.42
C ILE A 39 -4.13 3.24 10.18
N THR A 40 -5.06 3.17 9.23
CA THR A 40 -4.84 2.39 7.98
C THR A 40 -3.78 3.03 7.09
N LYS A 41 -3.73 4.36 7.01
CA LYS A 41 -2.66 5.10 6.32
C LYS A 41 -1.28 4.82 6.93
N GLN A 42 -1.16 4.83 8.26
CA GLN A 42 0.12 4.56 8.95
C GLN A 42 0.57 3.10 8.92
N THR A 43 -0.37 2.17 8.84
CA THR A 43 -0.04 0.72 8.78
C THR A 43 0.28 0.27 7.35
N ALA A 44 -0.23 0.98 6.34
CA ALA A 44 0.13 0.75 4.93
C ALA A 44 1.53 1.26 4.57
N SER A 45 2.06 2.24 5.31
CA SER A 45 3.32 2.92 5.02
C SER A 45 4.55 2.31 5.71
N GLY A 46 4.71 0.99 5.72
CA GLY A 46 6.04 0.48 6.11
C GLY A 46 6.18 -1.02 6.35
N GLY A 47 6.29 -1.78 5.26
CA GLY A 47 7.20 -2.92 5.29
C GLY A 47 8.64 -2.40 5.47
N SER A 48 9.46 -3.06 6.27
CA SER A 48 10.87 -2.69 6.53
C SER A 48 11.80 -2.92 5.32
N GLY A 49 11.31 -2.68 4.11
CA GLY A 49 12.00 -2.88 2.84
C GLY A 49 12.74 -1.64 2.36
N TYR A 50 13.68 -1.87 1.46
CA TYR A 50 14.32 -0.83 0.66
C TYR A 50 14.13 -1.16 -0.82
N VAL A 51 14.03 -0.12 -1.65
CA VAL A 51 14.15 -0.27 -3.09
C VAL A 51 15.64 -0.21 -3.46
N GLN A 52 16.10 -1.23 -4.16
CA GLN A 52 17.39 -1.26 -4.81
C GLN A 52 17.22 -0.76 -6.25
N ILE A 53 17.94 0.31 -6.60
CA ILE A 53 17.95 0.85 -7.96
C ILE A 53 19.30 0.52 -8.59
N GLN A 54 19.30 -0.32 -9.60
CA GLN A 54 20.48 -0.74 -10.32
C GLN A 54 20.51 -0.06 -11.70
N SER A 55 21.63 0.59 -11.99
CA SER A 55 21.99 1.14 -13.30
C SER A 55 23.27 0.46 -13.80
N SER A 56 23.66 0.73 -15.05
CA SER A 56 24.94 0.34 -15.63
C SER A 56 26.15 0.83 -14.83
N GLU A 57 26.04 1.96 -14.14
CA GLU A 57 27.18 2.59 -13.44
C GLU A 57 27.20 2.30 -11.94
N ALA A 58 26.03 2.18 -11.31
CA ALA A 58 25.93 2.14 -9.86
C ALA A 58 24.69 1.39 -9.38
N THR A 59 24.74 0.97 -8.12
CA THR A 59 23.59 0.41 -7.39
C THR A 59 23.31 1.28 -6.17
N TYR A 60 22.08 1.75 -6.07
CA TYR A 60 21.58 2.58 -4.98
C TYR A 60 20.56 1.81 -4.14
N ARG A 61 20.45 2.16 -2.86
CA ARG A 61 19.46 1.59 -1.95
C ARG A 61 18.77 2.70 -1.19
N TYR A 62 17.45 2.74 -1.26
CA TYR A 62 16.62 3.74 -0.59
C TYR A 62 15.53 3.05 0.21
N SER A 63 15.31 3.48 1.45
CA SER A 63 14.18 2.99 2.24
C SER A 63 12.87 3.42 1.57
N LEU A 64 11.90 2.51 1.52
CA LEU A 64 10.54 2.82 1.06
C LEU A 64 9.79 3.74 2.04
N ASN A 65 10.24 3.82 3.30
CA ASN A 65 9.58 4.61 4.35
C ASN A 65 9.92 6.11 4.29
N VAL A 66 10.78 6.52 3.37
CA VAL A 66 11.23 7.91 3.24
C VAL A 66 10.88 8.39 1.84
N ASP A 67 9.91 9.30 1.78
CA ASP A 67 9.51 9.92 0.52
C ASP A 67 10.68 10.70 -0.07
N ARG A 68 10.94 10.48 -1.37
CA ARG A 68 12.01 11.14 -2.11
C ARG A 68 11.88 10.93 -3.61
N GLU A 69 12.48 11.86 -4.33
CA GLU A 69 12.75 11.74 -5.76
C GLU A 69 14.23 11.43 -5.99
N VAL A 70 14.53 10.59 -6.97
CA VAL A 70 15.87 10.17 -7.33
C VAL A 70 16.02 10.18 -8.84
N THR A 71 17.04 10.86 -9.33
CA THR A 71 17.45 10.79 -10.73
C THR A 71 18.59 9.80 -10.87
N VAL A 72 18.44 8.83 -11.79
CA VAL A 72 19.43 7.80 -12.06
C VAL A 72 19.86 7.86 -13.52
N GLN A 73 21.17 7.97 -13.74
CA GLN A 73 21.74 7.98 -15.09
C GLN A 73 21.69 6.58 -15.71
N GLY A 74 21.23 6.49 -16.96
CA GLY A 74 21.38 5.31 -17.81
C GLY A 74 21.98 5.68 -19.18
N PRO A 75 22.26 4.69 -20.05
CA PRO A 75 22.87 4.91 -21.37
C PRO A 75 22.06 5.77 -22.34
N LEU A 76 20.74 5.87 -22.17
CA LEU A 76 19.87 6.74 -22.98
C LEU A 76 19.62 8.10 -22.34
N GLY A 77 19.98 8.29 -21.06
CA GLY A 77 19.80 9.53 -20.31
C GLY A 77 19.27 9.29 -18.89
N GLU A 78 18.76 10.36 -18.29
CA GLU A 78 18.27 10.38 -16.91
C GLU A 78 16.92 9.67 -16.74
N THR A 79 16.78 8.81 -15.73
CA THR A 79 15.50 8.21 -15.32
C THR A 79 15.07 8.80 -13.99
N HIS A 80 13.84 9.29 -13.92
CA HIS A 80 13.24 9.88 -12.73
C HIS A 80 12.46 8.81 -11.96
N VAL A 81 12.90 8.53 -10.74
CA VAL A 81 12.31 7.55 -9.83
C VAL A 81 11.71 8.28 -8.64
N VAL A 82 10.46 7.96 -8.32
CA VAL A 82 9.73 8.53 -7.19
C VAL A 82 9.48 7.44 -6.17
N ILE A 83 9.78 7.75 -4.91
CA ILE A 83 9.47 6.92 -3.74
C ILE A 83 8.52 7.75 -2.89
N GLU A 84 7.31 7.28 -2.70
CA GLU A 84 6.27 7.98 -1.92
C GLU A 84 5.28 6.97 -1.33
N ASP A 85 4.74 7.27 -0.14
CA ASP A 85 3.70 6.44 0.51
C ASP A 85 4.09 4.95 0.64
N GLY A 86 5.38 4.63 0.80
CA GLY A 86 5.87 3.25 0.88
C GLY A 86 6.01 2.51 -0.47
N HIS A 87 5.85 3.21 -1.59
CA HIS A 87 5.89 2.67 -2.95
C HIS A 87 6.99 3.34 -3.78
N ALA A 88 7.55 2.60 -4.73
CA ALA A 88 8.49 3.14 -5.71
C ALA A 88 7.94 2.99 -7.14
N HIS A 89 8.14 3.99 -7.99
CA HIS A 89 7.79 3.92 -9.41
C HIS A 89 8.72 4.77 -10.27
N ILE A 90 8.70 4.57 -11.58
CA ILE A 90 9.42 5.41 -12.54
C ILE A 90 8.44 6.44 -13.09
N GLU A 91 8.69 7.71 -12.83
CA GLU A 91 7.85 8.81 -13.34
C GLU A 91 8.17 9.09 -14.81
N ASP A 92 9.46 9.20 -15.15
CA ASP A 92 9.90 9.40 -16.54
C ASP A 92 11.24 8.71 -16.85
N SER A 93 11.43 8.35 -18.12
CA SER A 93 12.67 7.76 -18.64
C SER A 93 12.79 7.98 -20.15
N PRO A 94 13.98 8.22 -20.73
CA PRO A 94 14.19 8.46 -22.17
C PRO A 94 14.03 7.21 -23.06
N CYS A 95 13.30 6.18 -22.61
CA CYS A 95 13.04 5.00 -23.39
C CYS A 95 11.88 5.21 -24.39
N PRO A 96 11.97 4.66 -25.61
CA PRO A 96 10.97 4.88 -26.67
C PRO A 96 9.63 4.21 -26.36
N THR A 97 9.64 3.11 -25.62
CA THR A 97 8.43 2.34 -25.31
C THR A 97 7.65 2.90 -24.12
N LYS A 98 8.30 3.69 -23.26
CA LYS A 98 7.76 4.20 -21.99
C LYS A 98 7.08 3.11 -21.12
N SER A 99 7.41 1.83 -21.33
CA SER A 99 6.73 0.72 -20.65
C SER A 99 6.98 0.68 -19.15
N CYS A 100 8.08 1.30 -18.69
CA CYS A 100 8.40 1.42 -17.27
C CYS A 100 7.58 2.48 -16.53
N THR A 101 7.15 3.55 -17.22
CA THR A 101 6.35 4.62 -16.60
C THR A 101 4.89 4.23 -16.45
N PHE A 102 4.41 3.25 -17.24
CA PHE A 102 3.06 2.70 -17.13
C PHE A 102 2.95 1.54 -16.13
N GLN A 103 4.08 1.04 -15.60
CA GLN A 103 4.04 -0.02 -14.60
C GLN A 103 3.48 0.51 -13.27
N LYS A 104 2.80 -0.36 -12.53
CA LYS A 104 2.24 0.00 -11.22
C LYS A 104 3.36 0.25 -10.22
N PRO A 105 3.16 1.17 -9.25
CA PRO A 105 4.09 1.34 -8.14
C PRO A 105 4.32 0.04 -7.37
N ILE A 106 5.56 -0.20 -6.97
CA ILE A 106 6.01 -1.42 -6.30
C ILE A 106 6.33 -1.18 -4.82
N SER A 107 5.92 -2.10 -3.95
CA SER A 107 6.16 -2.03 -2.49
C SER A 107 6.38 -3.39 -1.83
N SER A 108 5.96 -4.49 -2.47
CA SER A 108 6.11 -5.88 -1.96
C SER A 108 7.50 -6.44 -2.26
N ALA A 109 8.04 -7.33 -1.43
CA ALA A 109 9.33 -7.95 -1.75
C ALA A 109 9.24 -8.76 -3.06
N ARG A 110 10.37 -8.85 -3.79
CA ARG A 110 10.46 -9.48 -5.12
C ARG A 110 9.69 -8.79 -6.25
N SER A 111 8.96 -7.70 -5.97
CA SER A 111 8.42 -6.84 -7.04
C SER A 111 9.53 -5.98 -7.66
N TRP A 112 9.41 -5.71 -8.96
CA TRP A 112 10.42 -5.00 -9.73
C TRP A 112 9.82 -4.20 -10.88
N ILE A 113 10.52 -3.14 -11.30
CA ILE A 113 10.22 -2.34 -12.50
C ILE A 113 11.51 -2.22 -13.31
N ALA A 114 11.49 -2.62 -14.58
CA ALA A 114 12.64 -2.50 -15.46
C ALA A 114 12.39 -1.49 -16.59
N CYS A 115 13.33 -0.57 -16.76
CA CYS A 115 13.52 0.19 -17.98
C CYS A 115 14.65 -0.46 -18.78
N LEU A 116 14.33 -1.52 -19.53
CA LEU A 116 15.30 -2.29 -20.30
C LEU A 116 16.14 -1.42 -21.27
N PRO A 117 15.55 -0.52 -22.07
CA PRO A 117 16.34 0.29 -23.01
C PRO A 117 17.32 1.23 -22.31
N ASN A 118 16.94 1.78 -21.15
CA ASN A 118 17.80 2.66 -20.37
C ASN A 118 18.56 1.92 -19.24
N GLN A 119 18.57 0.59 -19.23
CA GLN A 119 19.32 -0.25 -18.29
C GLN A 119 19.14 0.12 -16.80
N VAL A 120 17.94 0.55 -16.40
CA VAL A 120 17.59 0.86 -15.01
C VAL A 120 16.61 -0.20 -14.49
N LEU A 121 16.93 -0.81 -13.35
CA LEU A 121 16.11 -1.82 -12.67
C LEU A 121 15.84 -1.39 -11.22
N LEU A 122 14.56 -1.27 -10.87
CA LEU A 122 14.10 -1.10 -9.49
C LEU A 122 13.69 -2.47 -8.97
N THR A 123 14.17 -2.86 -7.80
CA THR A 123 13.77 -4.10 -7.12
C THR A 123 13.50 -3.80 -5.65
N VAL A 124 12.34 -4.19 -5.14
CA VAL A 124 12.08 -4.10 -3.71
C VAL A 124 12.69 -5.29 -2.99
N VAL A 125 13.60 -4.98 -2.06
CA VAL A 125 14.28 -5.95 -1.20
C VAL A 125 13.83 -5.71 0.24
N GLY A 126 13.17 -6.73 0.81
CA GLY A 126 12.65 -6.72 2.16
C GLY A 126 12.42 -8.14 2.64
N SER A 127 12.26 -8.33 3.95
CA SER A 127 12.00 -9.64 4.51
C SER A 127 10.55 -10.04 4.30
N ASP A 128 10.24 -10.56 3.11
CA ASP A 128 9.18 -11.55 3.01
C ASP A 128 9.77 -12.85 3.56
N SER A 129 9.46 -13.14 4.81
CA SER A 129 9.59 -14.48 5.36
C SER A 129 8.57 -15.40 4.67
N GLU A 130 8.74 -15.68 3.38
CA GLU A 130 8.02 -16.75 2.71
C GLU A 130 8.77 -17.26 1.48
N ASN A 131 9.54 -18.31 1.78
CA ASN A 131 9.92 -19.41 0.91
C ASN A 131 8.81 -19.72 -0.12
N GLN A 132 9.03 -19.40 -1.39
CA GLN A 132 8.27 -20.00 -2.48
C GLN A 132 9.23 -20.30 -3.64
N GLU A 133 9.53 -21.59 -3.71
CA GLU A 133 9.70 -22.44 -4.90
C GLU A 133 9.93 -21.70 -6.22
N VAL A 134 11.15 -21.87 -6.75
CA VAL A 134 11.52 -21.48 -8.11
C VAL A 134 11.11 -22.63 -9.02
N ASP A 135 10.08 -22.42 -9.85
CA ASP A 135 9.73 -23.34 -10.93
C ASP A 135 10.78 -23.20 -12.07
N ASP A 136 11.78 -24.07 -12.05
CA ASP A 136 12.64 -24.34 -13.20
C ASP A 136 11.83 -25.13 -14.24
N VAL A 137 11.36 -24.46 -15.31
CA VAL A 137 10.93 -25.14 -16.54
C VAL A 137 11.92 -24.86 -17.66
N ALA A 138 13.01 -25.63 -17.64
CA ALA A 138 13.90 -25.83 -18.78
C ALA A 138 13.71 -27.27 -19.30
N ASN A 139 13.08 -27.40 -20.49
CA ASN A 139 13.53 -28.21 -21.64
C ASN A 139 12.40 -28.38 -22.66
#